data_AF-A0A8S2Z583-F1
#
_entry.id   AF-A0A8S2Z583-F1
#
_cell.length_a   1.000
_cell.length_b   1.000
_cell.length_c   1.000
_cell.angle_alpha   90.00
_cell.angle_beta   90.00
_cell.angle_gamma   90.00
#
_symmetry.space_group_name_H-M   'P 1'
#
loop_
_entity.id
_entity.type
_entity.pdbx_description
1 polymer ?
#
loop_
_entity_poly.entity_id
_entity_poly.type
_entity_poly.pdbx_seq_one_letter_code
_entity_poly.pdbx_strand_id
1 'polypeptide(L)'
;MVLSYDYSELPQIVLVEIFSYLKHNDLLAASSTCSSWRNVLYHPKLWSSVPYRCLRLNLIDRHNDIQSFRYLTNNFLSITRYIEIRFDPTDINIIKNILQILDTLSCTNRQIKILIFRPTSTRCALAENEQPFIPLCDKIYHLLEQIVESNQAMEIIS
;
A
#
# COMPACT_ATOMS: atom_id res chain seq x y z
N MET A 1 -22.06 14.93 35.92
CA MET A 1 -21.22 15.58 34.89
C MET A 1 -20.17 14.56 34.47
N VAL A 2 -20.28 14.01 33.26
CA VAL A 2 -19.21 13.18 32.70
C VAL A 2 -18.22 14.16 32.09
N LEU A 3 -17.00 14.22 32.61
CA LEU A 3 -15.93 14.98 31.97
C LEU A 3 -15.70 14.35 30.60
N SER A 4 -15.95 15.09 29.52
CA SER A 4 -15.56 14.64 28.18
C SER A 4 -14.05 14.77 28.08
N TYR A 5 -13.35 13.65 28.13
CA TYR A 5 -11.92 13.62 27.93
C TYR A 5 -11.63 13.78 26.43
N ASP A 6 -10.80 14.75 26.07
CA ASP A 6 -10.32 14.86 24.69
C ASP A 6 -9.12 13.93 24.48
N TYR A 7 -9.34 12.85 23.75
CA TYR A 7 -8.29 11.89 23.40
C TYR A 7 -7.31 12.43 22.35
N SER A 8 -7.53 13.63 21.81
CA SER A 8 -6.57 14.31 20.92
C SER A 8 -5.32 14.81 21.67
N GLU A 9 -5.45 15.05 22.98
CA GLU A 9 -4.37 15.53 23.86
C GLU A 9 -3.47 14.40 24.40
N LEU A 10 -3.73 13.15 24.02
CA LEU A 10 -2.89 12.02 24.43
C LEU A 10 -1.44 12.22 23.98
N PRO A 11 -0.44 11.99 24.84
CA PRO A 11 0.96 12.04 24.45
C PRO A 11 1.27 11.07 23.31
N GLN A 12 2.07 11.50 22.34
CA GLN A 12 2.36 10.71 21.14
C GLN A 12 2.98 9.34 21.47
N ILE A 13 3.77 9.24 22.53
CA ILE A 13 4.35 7.96 23.00
C ILE A 13 3.27 6.94 23.37
N VAL A 14 2.16 7.39 23.99
CA VAL A 14 1.03 6.54 24.37
C VAL A 14 0.26 6.12 23.13
N LEU A 15 0.02 7.03 22.20
CA LEU A 15 -0.64 6.71 20.94
C LEU A 15 0.17 5.71 20.10
N VAL A 16 1.50 5.85 20.04
CA VAL A 16 2.38 4.88 19.36
C VAL A 16 2.26 3.49 20.00
N GLU A 17 2.18 3.43 21.33
CA GLU A 17 2.00 2.16 22.04
C GLU A 17 0.63 1.54 21.74
N ILE A 18 -0.46 2.32 21.76
CA ILE A 18 -1.80 1.86 21.35
C ILE A 18 -1.77 1.33 19.91
N PHE A 19 -1.19 2.10 18.99
CA PHE A 19 -1.11 1.74 17.57
C PHE A 19 -0.29 0.47 17.35
N SER A 20 0.66 0.16 18.23
CA SER A 20 1.46 -1.07 18.15
C SER A 20 0.66 -2.36 18.36
N TYR A 21 -0.55 -2.27 18.93
CA TYR A 21 -1.48 -3.40 19.09
C TYR A 21 -2.48 -3.54 17.94
N LEU A 22 -2.56 -2.57 17.02
CA LEU A 22 -3.58 -2.53 15.97
C LEU A 22 -3.17 -3.34 14.74
N LYS A 23 -4.13 -3.95 14.04
CA LYS A 23 -3.85 -4.48 12.69
C LYS A 23 -3.73 -3.32 11.70
N HIS A 24 -3.13 -3.55 10.54
CA HIS A 24 -2.91 -2.51 9.52
C HIS A 24 -4.18 -1.69 9.20
N ASN A 25 -5.33 -2.35 8.97
CA ASN A 25 -6.58 -1.66 8.67
C ASN A 25 -7.09 -0.83 9.85
N ASP A 26 -6.97 -1.36 11.08
CA ASP A 26 -7.41 -0.66 12.30
C ASP A 26 -6.51 0.54 12.60
N LEU A 27 -5.20 0.43 12.29
CA LEU A 27 -4.23 1.51 12.39
C LEU A 27 -4.58 2.67 11.44
N LEU A 28 -4.92 2.36 10.18
CA LEU A 28 -5.36 3.36 9.21
C LEU A 28 -6.68 4.01 9.65
N ALA A 29 -7.65 3.20 10.09
CA ALA A 29 -8.91 3.71 10.61
C ALA A 29 -8.71 4.64 11.83
N ALA A 30 -7.89 4.22 12.80
CA ALA A 30 -7.55 5.03 13.97
C ALA A 30 -6.87 6.35 13.59
N SER A 31 -5.99 6.34 12.59
CA SER A 31 -5.29 7.55 12.11
C SER A 31 -6.23 8.57 11.44
N SER A 32 -7.46 8.18 11.10
CA SER A 32 -8.45 9.06 10.46
C SER A 32 -9.23 9.92 11.46
N THR A 33 -9.12 9.64 12.77
CA THR A 33 -9.91 10.29 13.83
C THR A 33 -9.58 11.78 14.01
N CYS A 34 -8.31 12.14 14.19
CA CYS A 34 -7.85 13.52 14.31
C CYS A 34 -6.38 13.66 13.86
N SER A 35 -5.89 14.90 13.74
CA SER A 35 -4.51 15.19 13.30
C SER A 35 -3.45 14.61 14.26
N SER A 36 -3.69 14.68 15.57
CA SER A 36 -2.81 14.11 16.59
C SER A 36 -2.61 12.60 16.38
N TRP A 37 -3.70 11.87 16.16
CA TRP A 37 -3.68 10.42 15.89
C TRP A 37 -3.09 10.10 14.52
N ARG A 38 -3.28 10.96 13.51
CA ARG A 38 -2.64 10.80 12.20
C ARG A 38 -1.11 10.91 12.27
N ASN A 39 -0.60 11.83 13.08
CA ASN A 39 0.84 12.09 13.19
C ASN A 39 1.62 10.88 13.73
N VAL A 40 0.93 9.96 14.41
CA VAL A 40 1.47 8.69 14.91
C VAL A 40 1.97 7.81 13.77
N LEU A 41 1.35 7.89 12.58
CA LEU A 41 1.80 7.16 11.38
C LEU A 41 3.23 7.48 10.99
N TYR A 42 3.78 8.64 11.32
CA TYR A 42 5.16 8.98 10.96
C TYR A 42 6.20 8.41 11.94
N HIS A 43 5.76 7.75 13.02
CA HIS A 43 6.67 7.25 14.03
C HIS A 43 7.38 5.94 13.56
N PRO A 44 8.72 5.90 13.51
CA PRO A 44 9.46 4.75 12.98
C PRO A 44 9.19 3.41 13.69
N LYS A 45 8.86 3.45 14.99
CA LYS A 45 8.55 2.25 15.81
C LYS A 45 7.36 1.45 15.25
N LEU A 46 6.42 2.11 14.59
CA LEU A 46 5.29 1.40 13.98
C LEU A 46 5.80 0.57 12.80
N TRP A 47 6.55 1.16 11.88
CA TRP A 47 7.06 0.50 10.68
C TRP A 47 8.30 -0.38 10.92
N SER A 48 8.84 -0.43 12.13
CA SER A 48 9.98 -1.28 12.46
C SER A 48 9.60 -2.71 12.85
N SER A 49 8.35 -2.95 13.28
CA SER A 49 7.85 -4.25 13.73
C SER A 49 7.00 -4.96 12.67
N VAL A 50 7.10 -6.29 12.60
CA VAL A 50 6.41 -7.16 11.62
C VAL A 50 5.01 -7.45 12.19
N PRO A 51 4.00 -6.60 11.88
CA PRO A 51 3.31 -6.68 10.59
C PRO A 51 3.23 -5.35 9.79
N TYR A 52 3.74 -4.24 10.31
CA TYR A 52 3.51 -2.90 9.73
C TYR A 52 4.41 -2.58 8.54
N ARG A 53 5.46 -3.37 8.28
CA ARG A 53 6.22 -3.30 7.02
C ARG A 53 5.43 -3.84 5.82
N CYS A 54 4.18 -4.26 6.04
CA CYS A 54 3.25 -4.71 5.02
C CYS A 54 2.28 -3.58 4.65
N LEU A 55 2.44 -3.03 3.45
CA LEU A 55 1.48 -2.12 2.85
C LEU A 55 0.47 -2.97 2.06
N ARG A 56 -0.79 -2.98 2.50
CA ARG A 56 -1.87 -3.68 1.81
C ARG A 56 -2.76 -2.67 1.09
N LEU A 57 -2.84 -2.81 -0.23
CA LEU A 57 -3.55 -1.90 -1.10
C LEU A 57 -4.76 -2.64 -1.66
N ASN A 58 -5.95 -2.22 -1.26
CA ASN A 58 -7.20 -2.79 -1.74
C ASN A 58 -7.79 -1.86 -2.80
N LEU A 59 -7.60 -2.18 -4.08
CA LEU A 59 -8.05 -1.34 -5.19
C LEU A 59 -9.41 -1.80 -5.75
N ILE A 60 -10.21 -2.51 -4.96
CA ILE A 60 -11.50 -3.07 -5.42
C ILE A 60 -12.63 -2.02 -5.32
N ASP A 61 -12.53 -1.07 -4.38
CA ASP A 61 -13.61 -0.11 -4.09
C ASP A 61 -13.29 1.32 -4.53
N ARG A 62 -14.22 1.95 -5.23
CA ARG A 62 -13.94 2.96 -6.27
C ARG A 62 -13.68 4.37 -5.79
N HIS A 63 -13.88 4.69 -4.50
CA HIS A 63 -13.88 6.10 -4.08
C HIS A 63 -13.03 6.47 -2.86
N ASN A 64 -12.90 5.63 -1.83
CA ASN A 64 -12.17 6.01 -0.60
C ASN A 64 -10.74 5.47 -0.54
N ASP A 65 -10.45 4.40 -1.26
CA ASP A 65 -9.16 3.73 -1.16
C ASP A 65 -8.10 4.39 -2.03
N ILE A 66 -8.42 5.06 -3.15
CA ILE A 66 -7.42 5.69 -4.04
C ILE A 66 -6.70 6.90 -3.41
N GLN A 67 -7.37 7.68 -2.56
CA GLN A 67 -6.71 8.80 -1.87
C GLN A 67 -5.85 8.34 -0.70
N SER A 68 -6.40 7.44 0.12
CA SER A 68 -5.66 6.74 1.16
C SER A 68 -4.43 6.04 0.57
N PHE A 69 -4.63 5.41 -0.59
CA PHE A 69 -3.60 4.78 -1.40
C PHE A 69 -2.47 5.76 -1.78
N ARG A 70 -2.79 6.90 -2.42
CA ARG A 70 -1.76 7.90 -2.81
C ARG A 70 -1.02 8.45 -1.60
N TYR A 71 -1.74 8.69 -0.51
CA TYR A 71 -1.11 9.14 0.72
C TYR A 71 -0.13 8.10 1.26
N LEU A 72 -0.53 6.83 1.32
CA LEU A 72 0.33 5.76 1.83
C LEU A 72 1.54 5.52 0.93
N THR A 73 1.37 5.56 -0.39
CA THR A 73 2.48 5.43 -1.33
C THR A 73 3.42 6.63 -1.30
N ASN A 74 2.92 7.84 -1.07
CA ASN A 74 3.82 9.00 -1.03
C ASN A 74 4.62 9.08 0.28
N ASN A 75 4.07 8.57 1.38
CA ASN A 75 4.67 8.76 2.70
C ASN A 75 5.44 7.53 3.23
N PHE A 76 5.01 6.32 2.87
CA PHE A 76 5.51 5.09 3.53
C PHE A 76 6.11 4.08 2.55
N LEU A 77 6.06 4.35 1.24
CA LEU A 77 6.55 3.43 0.23
C LEU A 77 8.04 3.16 0.38
N SER A 78 8.87 4.16 0.68
CA SER A 78 10.33 4.03 0.82
C SER A 78 10.79 3.16 1.98
N ILE A 79 9.95 2.97 3.00
CA ILE A 79 10.26 2.19 4.22
C ILE A 79 9.57 0.81 4.24
N THR A 80 8.69 0.56 3.26
CA THR A 80 7.90 -0.67 3.19
C THR A 80 8.74 -1.80 2.62
N ARG A 81 8.66 -3.00 3.22
CA ARG A 81 9.38 -4.19 2.73
C ARG A 81 8.46 -5.24 2.10
N TYR A 82 7.18 -5.22 2.48
CA TYR A 82 6.18 -6.17 2.02
C TYR A 82 5.04 -5.38 1.40
N ILE A 83 4.69 -5.63 0.16
CA ILE A 83 3.60 -4.94 -0.53
C ILE A 83 2.65 -5.99 -1.06
N GLU A 84 1.36 -5.84 -0.73
CA GLU A 84 0.29 -6.68 -1.28
C GLU A 84 -0.71 -5.77 -1.99
N ILE A 85 -0.92 -5.99 -3.28
CA ILE A 85 -1.87 -5.25 -4.10
C ILE A 85 -3.01 -6.19 -4.47
N ARG A 86 -4.21 -5.89 -4.00
CA ARG A 86 -5.46 -6.57 -4.38
C ARG A 86 -6.20 -5.71 -5.39
N PHE A 87 -6.57 -6.28 -6.52
CA PHE A 87 -7.17 -5.52 -7.62
C PHE A 87 -8.11 -6.35 -8.48
N ASP A 88 -9.05 -5.67 -9.14
CA ASP A 88 -9.87 -6.28 -10.20
C ASP A 88 -9.12 -6.16 -11.54
N PRO A 89 -8.73 -7.28 -12.18
CA PRO A 89 -8.00 -7.25 -13.45
C PRO A 89 -8.84 -6.75 -14.63
N THR A 90 -10.16 -6.64 -14.49
CA THR A 90 -11.07 -6.19 -15.55
C THR A 90 -11.21 -4.67 -15.62
N ASP A 91 -10.74 -3.93 -14.61
CA ASP A 91 -10.80 -2.47 -14.58
C ASP A 91 -9.47 -1.85 -15.03
N ILE A 92 -9.46 -1.33 -16.25
CA ILE A 92 -8.30 -0.68 -16.87
C ILE A 92 -7.78 0.52 -16.05
N ASN A 93 -8.66 1.25 -15.35
CA ASN A 93 -8.21 2.39 -14.53
C ASN A 93 -7.44 1.92 -13.31
N ILE A 94 -7.85 0.80 -12.71
CA ILE A 94 -7.11 0.18 -11.62
C ILE A 94 -5.74 -0.28 -12.11
N ILE A 95 -5.64 -0.90 -13.28
CA ILE A 95 -4.34 -1.28 -13.86
C ILE A 95 -3.45 -0.05 -14.12
N LYS A 96 -4.00 1.05 -14.65
CA LYS A 96 -3.25 2.30 -14.81
C LYS A 96 -2.73 2.85 -13.48
N ASN A 97 -3.54 2.80 -12.43
CA ASN A 97 -3.09 3.19 -11.09
C ASN A 97 -1.95 2.29 -10.64
N ILE A 98 -2.07 0.97 -10.81
CA ILE A 98 -1.01 -0.02 -10.51
C ILE A 98 0.31 0.33 -11.20
N LEU A 99 0.26 0.68 -12.49
CA LEU A 99 1.45 1.11 -13.23
C LEU A 99 2.13 2.34 -12.62
N GLN A 100 1.36 3.33 -12.17
CA GLN A 100 1.92 4.51 -11.49
C GLN A 100 2.61 4.13 -10.17
N ILE A 101 2.07 3.14 -9.45
CA ILE A 101 2.70 2.62 -8.23
C ILE A 101 4.02 1.98 -8.56
N LEU A 102 4.04 1.10 -9.57
CA LEU A 102 5.22 0.34 -9.93
C LEU A 102 6.34 1.28 -10.40
N ASP A 103 6.00 2.32 -11.15
CA ASP A 103 6.92 3.39 -11.53
C ASP A 103 7.47 4.16 -10.32
N THR A 104 6.60 4.51 -9.36
CA THR A 104 7.04 5.17 -8.12
C THR A 104 7.91 4.24 -7.27
N LEU A 105 7.54 2.96 -7.19
CA LEU A 105 8.25 1.93 -6.45
C LEU A 105 9.65 1.70 -6.99
N SER A 106 9.78 1.54 -8.31
CA SER A 106 11.07 1.33 -8.98
C SER A 106 12.02 2.50 -8.72
N CYS A 107 11.50 3.72 -8.66
CA CYS A 107 12.32 4.92 -8.44
C CYS A 107 12.70 5.14 -6.96
N THR A 108 11.85 4.75 -6.01
CA THR A 108 11.96 5.24 -4.62
C THR A 108 12.30 4.17 -3.58
N ASN A 109 11.98 2.90 -3.81
CA ASN A 109 12.12 1.86 -2.79
C ASN A 109 13.18 0.81 -3.16
N ARG A 110 14.18 0.66 -2.28
CA ARG A 110 15.31 -0.29 -2.40
C ARG A 110 15.35 -1.34 -1.28
N GLN A 111 14.27 -1.44 -0.52
CA GLN A 111 14.15 -2.34 0.64
C GLN A 111 13.01 -3.35 0.49
N ILE A 112 12.35 -3.39 -0.66
CA ILE A 112 11.28 -4.35 -0.93
C ILE A 112 11.90 -5.75 -0.89
N LYS A 113 11.23 -6.63 -0.15
CA LYS A 113 11.55 -8.05 -0.09
C LYS A 113 10.48 -8.90 -0.73
N ILE A 114 9.21 -8.51 -0.56
CA ILE A 114 8.06 -9.25 -1.05
C ILE A 114 7.09 -8.29 -1.72
N LEU A 115 6.72 -8.58 -2.96
CA LEU A 115 5.68 -7.89 -3.72
C LEU A 115 4.67 -8.93 -4.21
N ILE A 116 3.41 -8.82 -3.79
CA ILE A 116 2.34 -9.77 -4.10
C ILE A 116 1.24 -9.06 -4.88
N PHE A 117 0.88 -9.62 -6.03
CA PHE A 117 -0.30 -9.25 -6.79
C PHE A 117 -1.40 -10.28 -6.57
N ARG A 118 -2.54 -9.84 -6.02
CA ARG A 118 -3.71 -10.67 -5.79
C ARG A 118 -4.89 -10.19 -6.65
N PRO A 119 -5.09 -10.78 -7.84
CA PRO A 119 -6.30 -10.50 -8.60
C PRO A 119 -7.52 -11.02 -7.83
N THR A 120 -8.61 -10.26 -7.84
CA THR A 120 -9.86 -10.63 -7.14
C THR A 120 -10.84 -11.40 -8.02
N SER A 121 -10.60 -11.38 -9.33
CA SER A 121 -11.29 -12.17 -10.32
C SER A 121 -10.28 -13.04 -11.07
N THR A 122 -10.62 -14.30 -11.31
CA THR A 122 -9.87 -15.20 -12.20
C THR A 122 -10.22 -14.96 -13.68
N ARG A 123 -11.22 -14.12 -13.96
CA ARG A 123 -11.60 -13.75 -15.33
C ARG A 123 -10.69 -12.63 -15.82
N CYS A 124 -9.52 -12.99 -16.33
CA CYS A 124 -8.84 -12.16 -17.32
C CYS A 124 -9.53 -12.42 -18.66
N ALA A 125 -10.70 -11.80 -18.89
CA ALA A 125 -11.32 -11.86 -20.20
C ALA A 125 -10.51 -10.94 -21.12
N LEU A 126 -9.54 -11.52 -21.82
CA LEU A 126 -8.97 -10.93 -23.02
C LEU A 126 -10.09 -10.91 -24.06
N ALA A 127 -10.93 -9.88 -24.03
CA ALA A 127 -11.85 -9.64 -25.12
C ALA A 127 -10.99 -9.39 -26.36
N GLU A 128 -11.19 -10.19 -27.41
CA GLU A 128 -10.38 -10.26 -28.63
C GLU A 128 -10.24 -8.91 -29.40
N ASN A 129 -10.86 -7.84 -28.90
CA ASN A 129 -10.92 -6.52 -29.54
C ASN A 129 -10.13 -5.42 -28.80
N GLU A 130 -9.40 -5.72 -27.72
CA GLU A 130 -8.63 -4.70 -26.98
C GLU A 130 -7.11 -4.79 -27.25
N GLN A 131 -6.68 -4.11 -28.32
CA GLN A 131 -5.26 -3.83 -28.59
C GLN A 131 -4.45 -3.12 -27.45
N PRO A 132 -5.01 -2.37 -26.47
CA PRO A 132 -4.19 -1.72 -25.45
C PRO A 132 -3.63 -2.65 -24.35
N PHE A 133 -4.05 -3.91 -24.25
CA PHE A 133 -3.63 -4.78 -23.14
C PHE A 133 -2.22 -5.35 -23.28
N ILE A 134 -1.78 -5.71 -24.50
CA ILE A 134 -0.44 -6.26 -24.75
C ILE A 134 0.67 -5.26 -24.35
N PRO A 135 0.63 -3.98 -24.80
CA PRO A 135 1.62 -2.98 -24.38
C PRO A 135 1.64 -2.73 -22.87
N LEU A 136 0.50 -2.96 -22.20
CA LEU A 136 0.37 -2.78 -20.76
C LEU A 136 1.04 -3.92 -19.99
N CYS A 137 0.89 -5.17 -20.45
CA CYS A 137 1.58 -6.32 -19.91
C CYS A 137 3.10 -6.19 -20.03
N ASP A 138 3.60 -5.76 -21.20
CA ASP A 138 5.03 -5.53 -21.41
C ASP A 138 5.57 -4.45 -20.46
N LYS A 139 4.79 -3.37 -20.27
CA LYS A 139 5.16 -2.30 -19.33
C LYS A 139 5.18 -2.78 -17.88
N ILE A 140 4.21 -3.61 -17.47
CA ILE A 140 4.21 -4.22 -16.13
C ILE A 140 5.46 -5.08 -15.95
N TYR A 141 5.77 -5.92 -16.93
CA TYR A 141 6.94 -6.80 -16.89
C TYR A 141 8.23 -6.01 -16.71
N HIS A 142 8.47 -4.98 -17.53
CA HIS A 142 9.67 -4.14 -17.42
C HIS A 142 9.79 -3.43 -16.07
N LEU A 143 8.68 -2.93 -15.51
CA LEU A 143 8.70 -2.29 -14.19
C LEU A 143 9.01 -3.31 -13.08
N LEU A 144 8.48 -4.53 -13.17
CA LEU A 144 8.80 -5.59 -12.22
C LEU A 144 10.27 -5.99 -12.31
N GLU A 145 10.82 -6.11 -13.51
CA GLU A 145 12.24 -6.40 -13.74
C GLU A 145 13.14 -5.34 -13.10
N GLN A 146 12.84 -4.05 -13.32
CA GLN A 146 13.56 -2.95 -12.68
C GLN A 146 13.49 -2.99 -11.15
N ILE A 147 12.33 -3.34 -10.57
CA ILE A 147 12.18 -3.45 -9.11
C ILE A 147 13.01 -4.63 -8.60
N VAL A 148 13.03 -5.78 -9.28
CA VAL A 148 13.84 -6.94 -8.93
C VAL A 148 15.33 -6.60 -8.96
N GLU A 149 15.81 -5.99 -10.04
CA GLU A 149 17.22 -5.59 -10.18
C GLU A 149 17.65 -4.58 -9.10
N SER A 150 16.77 -3.63 -8.78
CA SER A 150 17.02 -2.59 -7.78
C SER A 150 16.98 -3.10 -6.34
N ASN A 151 16.40 -4.27 -6.09
CA ASN A 151 16.23 -4.85 -4.76
C ASN A 151 16.95 -6.21 -4.71
N GLN A 152 18.26 -6.19 -4.42
CA GLN A 152 19.20 -7.34 -4.42
C GLN A 152 18.81 -8.58 -3.57
N ALA A 153 17.65 -8.57 -2.89
CA ALA A 153 17.20 -9.62 -1.97
C ALA A 153 15.71 -9.98 -2.11
N MET A 154 15.07 -9.70 -3.24
CA MET A 154 13.69 -10.16 -3.45
C MET A 154 13.64 -11.65 -3.78
N GLU A 155 12.83 -12.40 -3.03
CA GLU A 155 12.48 -13.77 -3.38
C GLU A 155 11.30 -13.75 -4.35
N ILE A 156 11.52 -14.23 -5.57
CA ILE A 156 10.44 -14.45 -6.54
C ILE A 156 9.71 -15.72 -6.10
N ILE A 157 8.56 -15.55 -5.46
CA ILE A 157 7.69 -16.67 -5.09
C ILE A 157 6.81 -16.97 -6.31
N SER A 158 7.19 -18.00 -7.06
CA SER A 158 6.42 -18.56 -8.20
C SER A 158 5.28 -19.44 -7.73
#